data_AF-A0A9E0XYX1-F1
#
_entry.id   AF-A0A9E0XYX1-F1
#
_cell.length_a   1.000
_cell.length_b   1.000
_cell.length_c   1.000
_cell.angle_alpha   90.00
_cell.angle_beta   90.00
_cell.angle_gamma   90.00
#
_symmetry.space_group_name_H-M   'P 1'
#
loop_
_entity.id
_entity.type
_entity.pdbx_description
1 polymer ?
#
loop_
_entity_poly.entity_id
_entity_poly.type
_entity_poly.pdbx_seq_one_letter_code
_entity_poly.pdbx_strand_id
1 'polypeptide(L)'
;MSFVSERTLEYSIVPKIRQMLKLKYKRVIPIFYWVSREGNLISEEINKDENFKVLAVYLRRPKIQSGGIFFKVNQSIIDLYPQFNKFEIPVICVLPLASNITELDNQNLEFHSIDLKNFTKEIVISFACNFQDKLILQPLREQECSFLSSPELYSLIDNSKINSWDYLIKRMRILRQGVTLKQDVYYRSNFFGGGYQPVYFLIQD
;
A
#
# COMPACT_ATOMS: atom_id res chain seq x y z
N MET A 1 -4.81 -19.25 -8.11
CA MET A 1 -4.27 -19.28 -6.72
C MET A 1 -3.22 -18.19 -6.57
N SER A 2 -2.88 -17.76 -5.35
CA SER A 2 -1.70 -16.88 -5.15
C SER A 2 -0.49 -17.73 -4.78
N PHE A 3 0.68 -17.35 -5.26
CA PHE A 3 1.94 -18.07 -5.02
C PHE A 3 2.82 -17.40 -3.96
N VAL A 4 2.43 -16.21 -3.46
CA VAL A 4 3.18 -15.43 -2.47
C VAL A 4 2.26 -14.79 -1.43
N SER A 5 2.81 -14.58 -0.24
CA SER A 5 2.15 -13.82 0.82
C SER A 5 2.35 -12.31 0.63
N GLU A 6 1.47 -11.51 1.24
CA GLU A 6 1.63 -10.06 1.31
C GLU A 6 2.95 -9.67 1.99
N ARG A 7 3.41 -10.42 3.00
CA ARG A 7 4.70 -10.18 3.68
C ARG A 7 5.90 -10.43 2.76
N THR A 8 5.84 -11.45 1.92
CA THR A 8 6.89 -11.70 0.92
C THR A 8 6.97 -10.54 -0.07
N LEU A 9 5.83 -10.04 -0.54
CA LEU A 9 5.79 -8.86 -1.41
C LEU A 9 6.30 -7.60 -0.75
N GLU A 10 6.03 -7.40 0.55
CA GLU A 10 6.59 -6.29 1.30
C GLU A 10 8.12 -6.25 1.22
N TYR A 11 8.78 -7.39 1.41
CA TYR A 11 10.25 -7.46 1.29
C TYR A 11 10.76 -7.16 -0.13
N SER A 12 10.04 -7.57 -1.16
CA SER A 12 10.48 -7.40 -2.56
C SER A 12 10.11 -6.03 -3.17
N ILE A 13 8.97 -5.46 -2.78
CA ILE A 13 8.39 -4.28 -3.44
C ILE A 13 8.65 -2.99 -2.68
N VAL A 14 8.63 -3.00 -1.34
CA VAL A 14 8.86 -1.78 -0.54
C VAL A 14 10.20 -1.10 -0.90
N PRO A 15 11.33 -1.83 -1.07
CA PRO A 15 12.59 -1.21 -1.49
C PRO A 15 12.50 -0.52 -2.86
N LYS A 16 11.73 -1.09 -3.79
CA LYS A 16 11.56 -0.55 -5.16
C LYS A 16 10.72 0.73 -5.14
N ILE A 17 9.60 0.73 -4.41
CA ILE A 17 8.80 1.94 -4.21
C ILE A 17 9.65 3.04 -3.56
N ARG A 18 10.43 2.68 -2.53
CA ARG A 18 11.34 3.62 -1.88
C ARG A 18 12.34 4.22 -2.88
N GLN A 19 12.98 3.39 -3.71
CA GLN A 19 13.93 3.87 -4.72
C GLN A 19 13.28 4.85 -5.69
N MET A 20 12.07 4.53 -6.19
CA MET A 20 11.29 5.42 -7.06
C MET A 20 11.00 6.75 -6.35
N LEU A 21 10.49 6.74 -5.11
CA LEU A 21 10.20 7.96 -4.36
C LEU A 21 11.47 8.79 -4.08
N LYS A 22 12.62 8.16 -3.86
CA LYS A 22 13.91 8.84 -3.66
C LYS A 22 14.45 9.54 -4.92
N LEU A 23 13.85 9.33 -6.09
CA LEU A 23 14.15 10.14 -7.27
C LEU A 23 13.71 11.60 -7.10
N LYS A 24 12.75 11.86 -6.21
CA LYS A 24 12.22 13.19 -5.94
C LYS A 24 12.48 13.67 -4.50
N TYR A 25 12.25 12.81 -3.51
CA TYR A 25 12.29 13.18 -2.10
C TYR A 25 13.64 12.83 -1.46
N LYS A 26 14.17 13.72 -0.62
CA LYS A 26 15.48 13.54 0.05
C LYS A 26 15.46 12.38 1.04
N ARG A 27 14.41 12.28 1.86
CA ARG A 27 14.21 11.22 2.85
C ARG A 27 12.90 10.48 2.57
N VAL A 28 13.02 9.15 2.49
CA VAL A 28 11.89 8.21 2.33
C VAL A 28 12.14 7.01 3.25
N ILE A 29 11.30 6.89 4.28
CA ILE A 29 11.42 5.90 5.35
C ILE A 29 10.16 5.04 5.37
N PRO A 30 10.20 3.81 4.82
CA PRO A 30 9.09 2.87 4.95
C PRO A 30 9.05 2.32 6.38
N ILE A 31 7.86 2.29 6.98
CA ILE A 31 7.62 1.72 8.30
C ILE A 31 6.41 0.79 8.28
N PHE A 32 6.53 -0.30 9.04
CA PHE A 32 5.43 -1.13 9.46
C PHE A 32 5.02 -0.72 10.87
N TYR A 33 4.10 0.24 10.96
CA TYR A 33 3.76 0.86 12.24
C TYR A 33 3.38 -0.17 13.31
N TRP A 34 4.11 -0.13 14.42
CA TRP A 34 3.85 -0.92 15.60
C TRP A 34 3.77 -0.02 16.83
N VAL A 35 2.64 -0.05 17.52
CA VAL A 35 2.33 0.88 18.62
C VAL A 35 3.42 0.84 19.71
N SER A 36 3.95 -0.33 20.05
CA SER A 36 4.98 -0.44 21.09
C SER A 36 6.41 -0.12 20.62
N ARG A 37 6.64 0.10 19.32
CA ARG A 37 7.97 0.43 18.76
C ARG A 37 8.03 1.88 18.32
N GLU A 38 7.32 2.25 17.27
CA GLU A 38 7.31 3.63 16.76
C GLU A 38 6.39 4.54 17.59
N GLY A 39 5.45 3.96 18.35
CA GLY A 39 4.48 4.71 19.15
C GLY A 39 4.76 4.76 20.66
N ASN A 40 6.00 4.48 21.08
CA ASN A 40 6.39 4.56 22.49
C ASN A 40 7.02 5.94 22.81
N LEU A 41 7.13 6.24 24.11
CA LEU A 41 7.63 7.52 24.61
C LEU A 41 9.06 7.84 24.14
N ILE A 42 9.92 6.83 24.00
CA ILE A 42 11.30 7.03 23.53
C ILE A 42 11.29 7.50 22.08
N SER A 43 10.49 6.84 21.22
CA SER A 43 10.35 7.21 19.82
C SER A 43 9.70 8.58 19.67
N GLU A 44 8.73 8.92 20.52
CA GLU A 44 8.12 10.26 20.56
C GLU A 44 9.15 11.34 20.89
N GLU A 45 9.99 11.14 21.90
CA GLU A 45 11.01 12.11 22.30
C GLU A 45 12.11 12.29 21.24
N ILE A 46 12.59 11.19 20.65
CA ILE A 46 13.66 11.24 19.63
C ILE A 46 13.21 11.98 18.36
N ASN A 47 11.93 11.86 17.98
CA ASN A 47 11.41 12.37 16.72
C ASN A 47 10.49 13.59 16.91
N LYS A 48 10.45 14.20 18.10
CA LYS A 48 9.49 15.26 18.45
C LYS A 48 9.51 16.47 17.50
N ASP A 49 10.68 16.79 16.95
CA ASP A 49 10.90 17.93 16.06
C ASP A 49 10.81 17.54 14.57
N GLU A 50 10.58 16.26 14.26
CA GLU A 50 10.47 15.77 12.90
C GLU A 50 9.03 15.92 12.37
N ASN A 51 8.95 16.28 11.08
CA ASN A 51 7.70 16.46 10.36
C ASN A 51 7.74 15.66 9.06
N PHE A 52 6.66 14.97 8.73
CA PHE A 52 6.60 14.07 7.57
C PHE A 52 5.32 14.26 6.76
N LYS A 53 5.44 14.18 5.44
CA LYS A 53 4.33 13.73 4.59
C LYS A 53 4.24 12.22 4.66
N VAL A 54 3.04 11.66 4.50
CA VAL A 54 2.84 10.22 4.67
C VAL A 54 2.01 9.64 3.53
N LEU A 55 2.49 8.55 2.96
CA LEU A 55 1.76 7.72 2.02
C LEU A 55 1.48 6.35 2.63
N ALA A 56 0.22 5.94 2.68
CA ALA A 56 -0.16 4.58 3.06
C ALA A 56 -0.26 3.68 1.82
N VAL A 57 0.43 2.55 1.85
CA VAL A 57 0.53 1.62 0.72
C VAL A 57 0.04 0.23 1.11
N TYR A 58 -1.02 -0.23 0.45
CA TYR A 58 -1.47 -1.62 0.54
C TYR A 58 -0.91 -2.42 -0.65
N LEU A 59 -0.06 -3.40 -0.38
CA LEU A 59 0.41 -4.32 -1.40
C LEU A 59 -0.64 -5.39 -1.65
N ARG A 60 -0.96 -5.66 -2.92
CA ARG A 60 -1.93 -6.70 -3.29
C ARG A 60 -1.21 -7.84 -3.96
N ARG A 61 -1.43 -9.05 -3.43
CA ARG A 61 -0.79 -10.25 -3.98
C ARG A 61 -1.34 -10.61 -5.37
N PRO A 62 -0.46 -10.94 -6.33
CA PRO A 62 -0.90 -11.47 -7.61
C PRO A 62 -1.54 -12.84 -7.40
N LYS A 63 -2.64 -13.09 -8.11
CA LYS A 63 -3.27 -14.40 -8.24
C LYS A 63 -3.15 -14.84 -9.68
N ILE A 64 -2.64 -16.03 -9.90
CA ILE A 64 -2.49 -16.61 -11.23
C ILE A 64 -3.69 -17.49 -11.51
N GLN A 65 -4.31 -17.29 -12.68
CA GLN A 65 -5.33 -18.15 -13.27
C GLN A 65 -5.06 -18.29 -14.77
N SER A 66 -5.65 -19.30 -15.39
CA SER A 66 -5.53 -19.55 -16.83
C SER A 66 -5.89 -18.28 -17.62
N GLY A 67 -4.89 -17.61 -18.17
CA GLY A 67 -5.04 -16.38 -18.96
C GLY A 67 -4.54 -15.07 -18.34
N GLY A 68 -4.07 -15.04 -17.08
CA GLY A 68 -3.55 -13.78 -16.54
C GLY A 68 -3.18 -13.70 -15.06
N ILE A 69 -2.80 -12.49 -14.65
CA ILE A 69 -2.56 -12.07 -13.27
C ILE A 69 -3.77 -11.26 -12.79
N PHE A 70 -4.29 -11.61 -11.62
CA PHE A 70 -5.45 -10.99 -11.01
C PHE A 70 -5.11 -10.42 -9.65
N PHE A 71 -5.64 -9.23 -9.36
CA PHE A 71 -5.56 -8.57 -8.07
C PHE A 71 -6.95 -8.30 -7.55
N LYS A 72 -7.07 -8.36 -6.22
CA LYS A 72 -8.33 -8.09 -5.53
C LYS A 72 -8.08 -7.06 -4.43
N VAL A 73 -8.77 -5.94 -4.50
CA VAL A 73 -8.84 -4.95 -3.41
C VAL A 73 -10.13 -5.18 -2.64
N ASN A 74 -10.01 -5.76 -1.46
CA ASN A 74 -11.16 -6.17 -0.67
C ASN A 74 -11.94 -4.95 -0.16
N GLN A 75 -13.25 -5.11 0.01
CA GLN A 75 -14.12 -4.06 0.59
C GLN A 75 -13.59 -3.50 1.91
N SER A 76 -13.01 -4.34 2.77
CA SER A 76 -12.45 -3.90 4.05
C SER A 76 -11.35 -2.85 3.94
N ILE A 77 -10.56 -2.86 2.85
CA ILE A 77 -9.52 -1.85 2.59
C ILE A 77 -10.18 -0.55 2.11
N ILE A 78 -11.16 -0.67 1.22
CA ILE A 78 -11.90 0.47 0.64
C ILE A 78 -12.68 1.20 1.74
N ASP A 79 -13.34 0.46 2.63
CA ASP A 79 -14.06 1.01 3.77
C ASP A 79 -13.16 1.79 4.74
N LEU A 80 -11.85 1.51 4.77
CA LEU A 80 -10.91 2.24 5.62
C LEU A 80 -10.53 3.60 5.03
N TYR A 81 -10.65 3.80 3.72
CA TYR A 81 -10.24 5.02 3.03
C TYR A 81 -10.76 6.31 3.69
N PRO A 82 -12.04 6.44 4.10
CA PRO A 82 -12.52 7.65 4.76
C PRO A 82 -11.77 8.02 6.04
N GLN A 83 -11.23 7.03 6.77
CA GLN A 83 -10.44 7.29 7.98
C GLN A 83 -9.07 7.86 7.64
N PHE A 84 -8.41 7.35 6.60
CA PHE A 84 -7.14 7.90 6.11
C PHE A 84 -7.34 9.31 5.54
N ASN A 85 -8.41 9.51 4.75
CA ASN A 85 -8.76 10.80 4.18
C ASN A 85 -9.06 11.86 5.25
N LYS A 86 -9.71 11.49 6.37
CA LYS A 86 -9.90 12.39 7.53
C LYS A 86 -8.58 12.90 8.11
N PHE A 87 -7.51 12.14 7.97
CA PHE A 87 -6.17 12.53 8.41
C PHE A 87 -5.30 13.06 7.27
N GLU A 88 -5.88 13.25 6.07
CA GLU A 88 -5.20 13.76 4.89
C GLU A 88 -3.99 12.89 4.50
N ILE A 89 -4.08 11.59 4.76
CA ILE A 89 -3.07 10.59 4.40
C ILE A 89 -3.53 9.93 3.09
N PRO A 90 -2.84 10.15 1.96
CA PRO A 90 -3.12 9.43 0.72
C PRO A 90 -2.92 7.92 0.89
N VAL A 91 -3.80 7.14 0.24
CA VAL A 91 -3.79 5.69 0.28
C VAL A 91 -3.76 5.14 -1.13
N ILE A 92 -2.76 4.31 -1.42
CA ILE A 92 -2.68 3.61 -2.70
C ILE A 92 -2.67 2.10 -2.50
N CYS A 93 -3.13 1.37 -3.51
CA CYS A 93 -2.81 -0.04 -3.67
C CYS A 93 -1.71 -0.20 -4.72
N VAL A 94 -0.75 -1.08 -4.44
CA VAL A 94 0.32 -1.44 -5.38
C VAL A 94 0.16 -2.88 -5.83
N LEU A 95 0.24 -3.08 -7.14
CA LEU A 95 -0.07 -4.31 -7.87
C LEU A 95 1.20 -4.78 -8.60
N PRO A 96 2.06 -5.60 -7.97
CA PRO A 96 3.28 -6.10 -8.59
C PRO A 96 2.98 -7.18 -9.63
N LEU A 97 3.46 -6.98 -10.85
CA LEU A 97 3.22 -7.84 -11.99
C LEU A 97 4.24 -8.98 -12.02
N ALA A 98 4.10 -9.90 -11.09
CA ALA A 98 4.89 -11.14 -11.03
C ALA A 98 4.01 -12.36 -11.25
N SER A 99 4.46 -13.26 -12.11
CA SER A 99 3.82 -14.54 -12.45
C SER A 99 4.32 -15.71 -11.59
N ASN A 100 5.51 -15.57 -11.01
CA ASN A 100 6.18 -16.58 -10.20
C ASN A 100 7.10 -15.94 -9.15
N ILE A 101 7.63 -16.75 -8.22
CA ILE A 101 8.43 -16.27 -7.09
C ILE A 101 9.78 -15.66 -7.52
N THR A 102 10.39 -16.17 -8.60
CA THR A 102 11.70 -15.70 -9.06
C THR A 102 11.65 -14.30 -9.67
N GLU A 103 10.52 -13.92 -10.27
CA GLU A 103 10.31 -12.57 -10.80
C GLU A 103 10.29 -11.49 -9.71
N LEU A 104 10.05 -11.85 -8.44
CA LEU A 104 10.10 -10.89 -7.33
C LEU A 104 11.49 -10.32 -7.07
N ASP A 105 12.54 -11.03 -7.47
CA ASP A 105 13.93 -10.57 -7.37
C ASP A 105 14.36 -9.69 -8.56
N ASN A 106 13.55 -9.62 -9.62
CA ASN A 106 13.88 -8.83 -10.79
C ASN A 106 13.97 -7.33 -10.41
N GLN A 107 15.12 -6.70 -10.61
CA GLN A 107 15.32 -5.26 -10.34
C GLN A 107 14.27 -4.38 -11.02
N ASN A 108 13.87 -4.76 -12.24
CA ASN A 108 12.89 -4.06 -13.07
C ASN A 108 11.49 -4.64 -12.98
N LEU A 109 11.15 -5.31 -11.87
CA LEU A 109 9.79 -5.79 -11.63
C LEU A 109 8.79 -4.63 -11.77
N GLU A 110 7.90 -4.77 -12.73
CA GLU A 110 6.86 -3.80 -13.01
C GLU A 110 5.76 -3.88 -11.94
N PHE A 111 5.23 -2.72 -11.56
CA PHE A 111 4.07 -2.63 -10.67
C PHE A 111 3.22 -1.43 -11.05
N HIS A 112 1.91 -1.55 -10.85
CA HIS A 112 0.99 -0.42 -10.99
C HIS A 112 0.51 0.06 -9.63
N SER A 113 0.23 1.35 -9.53
CA SER A 113 -0.36 1.98 -8.36
C SER A 113 -1.76 2.47 -8.68
N ILE A 114 -2.69 2.37 -7.73
CA ILE A 114 -4.06 2.91 -7.85
C ILE A 114 -4.37 3.75 -6.62
N ASP A 115 -4.99 4.92 -6.80
CA ASP A 115 -5.53 5.72 -5.71
C ASP A 115 -6.89 5.15 -5.28
N LEU A 116 -7.06 4.89 -3.98
CA LEU A 116 -8.31 4.35 -3.47
C LEU A 116 -9.45 5.37 -3.35
N LYS A 117 -9.20 6.66 -3.60
CA LYS A 117 -10.13 7.77 -3.38
C LYS A 117 -11.54 7.61 -3.94
N ASN A 118 -11.65 7.05 -5.15
CA ASN A 118 -12.92 7.03 -5.88
C ASN A 118 -13.64 5.69 -5.81
N PHE A 119 -13.13 4.73 -5.04
CA PHE A 119 -13.74 3.41 -4.97
C PHE A 119 -14.68 3.31 -3.78
N THR A 120 -15.87 2.76 -4.03
CA THR A 120 -16.90 2.50 -3.01
C THR A 120 -17.19 1.01 -2.85
N LYS A 121 -16.75 0.20 -3.80
CA LYS A 121 -16.96 -1.24 -3.85
C LYS A 121 -15.68 -1.97 -4.16
N GLU A 122 -15.59 -3.20 -3.69
CA GLU A 122 -14.54 -4.16 -4.02
C GLU A 122 -14.19 -4.15 -5.52
N ILE A 123 -12.89 -4.25 -5.81
CA ILE A 123 -12.34 -4.14 -7.16
C ILE A 123 -11.57 -5.42 -7.47
N VAL A 124 -11.79 -5.95 -8.67
CA VAL A 124 -10.95 -6.98 -9.27
C VAL A 124 -10.28 -6.36 -10.50
N ILE A 125 -8.95 -6.44 -10.52
CA ILE A 125 -8.13 -5.94 -11.62
C ILE A 125 -7.43 -7.14 -12.21
N SER A 126 -7.52 -7.30 -13.53
CA SER A 126 -6.87 -8.42 -14.21
C SER A 126 -6.02 -7.93 -15.37
N PHE A 127 -4.90 -8.60 -15.55
CA PHE A 127 -3.95 -8.34 -16.61
C PHE A 127 -3.78 -9.63 -17.40
N ALA A 128 -4.05 -9.57 -18.71
CA ALA A 128 -3.80 -10.70 -19.58
C ALA A 128 -2.30 -11.07 -19.55
N CYS A 129 -2.00 -12.36 -19.56
CA CYS A 129 -0.62 -12.86 -19.69
C CYS A 129 -0.59 -13.93 -20.77
N ASN A 130 0.24 -13.72 -21.78
CA ASN A 130 0.61 -14.80 -22.68
C ASN A 130 1.81 -15.53 -22.03
N PHE A 131 1.59 -16.74 -21.51
CA PHE A 131 2.63 -17.49 -20.80
C PHE A 131 3.77 -17.98 -21.72
N GLN A 132 3.66 -17.76 -23.03
CA GLN A 132 4.65 -18.14 -24.03
C GLN A 132 5.55 -16.99 -24.51
N ASP A 133 5.08 -15.74 -24.45
CA ASP A 133 5.84 -14.56 -24.87
C ASP A 133 5.37 -13.34 -24.06
N LYS A 134 6.32 -12.59 -23.47
CA LYS A 134 6.19 -11.29 -22.77
C LYS A 134 4.75 -10.84 -22.45
N LEU A 135 4.47 -10.67 -21.16
CA LEU A 135 3.27 -10.02 -20.59
C LEU A 135 2.68 -8.93 -21.50
N ILE A 136 1.61 -9.27 -22.23
CA ILE A 136 0.77 -8.28 -22.92
C ILE A 136 -0.27 -7.84 -21.89
N LEU A 137 0.08 -6.81 -21.12
CA LEU A 137 -0.77 -6.20 -20.10
C LEU A 137 -1.91 -5.43 -20.77
N GLN A 138 -3.01 -6.11 -21.08
CA GLN A 138 -4.29 -5.42 -21.30
C GLN A 138 -5.13 -5.56 -20.04
N PRO A 139 -5.52 -4.46 -19.38
CA PRO A 139 -6.39 -4.54 -18.24
C PRO A 139 -7.78 -4.99 -18.71
N LEU A 140 -8.15 -6.24 -18.43
CA LEU A 140 -9.52 -6.72 -18.60
C LEU A 140 -10.31 -6.11 -17.42
N ARG A 141 -10.82 -4.90 -17.64
CA ARG A 141 -11.55 -4.14 -16.62
C ARG A 141 -13.00 -4.59 -16.58
N GLU A 142 -13.44 -5.11 -15.44
CA GLU A 142 -14.86 -5.10 -15.07
C GLU A 142 -15.30 -3.71 -14.54
N GLN A 143 -14.33 -2.83 -14.17
CA GLN A 143 -14.57 -1.44 -13.75
C GLN A 143 -13.44 -0.50 -14.21
N GLU A 144 -13.77 0.76 -14.54
CA GLU A 144 -12.82 1.81 -14.88
C GLU A 144 -11.89 2.10 -13.68
N CYS A 145 -10.66 1.58 -13.73
CA CYS A 145 -9.63 1.86 -12.73
C CYS A 145 -8.44 2.52 -13.42
N SER A 146 -8.14 3.78 -13.10
CA SER A 146 -6.95 4.48 -13.59
C SER A 146 -5.72 4.13 -12.77
N PHE A 147 -4.61 3.86 -13.44
CA PHE A 147 -3.32 3.65 -12.79
C PHE A 147 -2.61 4.99 -12.64
N LEU A 148 -1.99 5.22 -11.48
CA LEU A 148 -1.18 6.40 -11.22
C LEU A 148 0.15 6.28 -11.96
N SER A 149 0.46 7.26 -12.78
CA SER A 149 1.82 7.55 -13.23
C SER A 149 2.68 8.08 -12.08
N SER A 150 4.01 8.06 -12.24
CA SER A 150 4.92 8.61 -11.23
C SER A 150 4.65 10.10 -10.93
N PRO A 151 4.39 10.98 -11.92
CA PRO A 151 4.01 12.37 -11.65
C PRO A 151 2.71 12.52 -10.85
N GLU A 152 1.69 11.70 -11.13
CA GLU A 152 0.44 11.72 -10.37
C GLU A 152 0.64 11.25 -8.94
N LEU A 153 1.45 10.21 -8.72
CA LEU A 153 1.82 9.76 -7.38
C LEU A 153 2.58 10.83 -6.61
N TYR A 154 3.53 11.52 -7.25
CA TYR A 154 4.24 12.62 -6.63
C TYR A 154 3.30 13.79 -6.30
N SER A 155 2.39 14.14 -7.20
CA SER A 155 1.37 15.17 -6.94
C SER A 155 0.47 14.80 -5.76
N LEU A 156 0.06 13.53 -5.67
CA LEU A 156 -0.73 13.01 -4.56
C LEU A 156 -0.01 13.18 -3.21
N ILE A 157 1.29 12.89 -3.16
CA ILE A 157 2.12 13.07 -1.96
C ILE A 157 2.34 14.56 -1.68
N ASP A 158 2.66 15.35 -2.69
CA ASP A 158 3.00 16.77 -2.52
C ASP A 158 1.84 17.57 -1.93
N ASN A 159 0.63 17.25 -2.36
CA ASN A 159 -0.62 17.84 -1.88
C ASN A 159 -1.11 17.27 -0.54
N SER A 160 -0.42 16.27 0.02
CA SER A 160 -0.74 15.72 1.33
C SER A 160 -0.24 16.61 2.47
N LYS A 161 -0.87 16.45 3.63
CA LYS A 161 -0.53 17.21 4.81
C LYS A 161 0.84 16.83 5.36
N ILE A 162 1.61 17.85 5.77
CA ILE A 162 2.79 17.68 6.61
C ILE A 162 2.30 17.49 8.06
N ASN A 163 2.74 16.42 8.70
CA ASN A 163 2.33 16.04 10.03
C ASN A 163 3.55 16.00 10.96
N SER A 164 3.43 16.55 12.17
CA SER A 164 4.41 16.30 13.23
C SER A 164 4.40 14.83 13.63
N TRP A 165 5.52 14.33 14.14
CA TRP A 165 5.62 12.95 14.61
C TRP A 165 4.53 12.58 15.62
N ASP A 166 4.33 13.41 16.65
CA ASP A 166 3.30 13.19 17.68
C ASP A 166 1.89 13.06 17.08
N TYR A 167 1.54 13.98 16.17
CA TYR A 167 0.25 13.92 15.49
C TYR A 167 0.11 12.62 14.70
N LEU A 168 1.15 12.27 13.95
CA LEU A 168 1.15 11.11 13.07
C LEU A 168 0.95 9.80 13.84
N ILE A 169 1.71 9.58 14.91
CA ILE A 169 1.66 8.36 15.72
C ILE A 169 0.28 8.19 16.36
N LYS A 170 -0.32 9.27 16.88
CA LYS A 170 -1.67 9.25 17.43
C LYS A 170 -2.70 8.84 16.37
N ARG A 171 -2.56 9.31 15.12
CA ARG A 171 -3.46 8.93 14.02
C ARG A 171 -3.23 7.50 13.53
N MET A 172 -1.98 7.07 13.39
CA MET A 172 -1.66 5.69 13.03
C MET A 172 -2.19 4.68 14.06
N ARG A 173 -2.17 5.02 15.36
CA ARG A 173 -2.81 4.21 16.41
C ARG A 173 -4.31 4.04 16.18
N ILE A 174 -5.02 5.12 15.87
CA ILE A 174 -6.47 5.10 15.56
C ILE A 174 -6.74 4.28 14.30
N LEU A 175 -5.96 4.51 13.23
CA LEU A 175 -6.09 3.78 11.96
C LEU A 175 -5.90 2.28 12.17
N ARG A 176 -4.89 1.88 12.93
CA ARG A 176 -4.62 0.46 13.24
C ARG A 176 -5.78 -0.20 13.98
N GLN A 177 -6.38 0.49 14.95
CA GLN A 177 -7.58 0.01 15.65
C GLN A 177 -8.75 -0.12 14.68
N GLY A 178 -8.96 0.87 13.81
CA GLY A 178 -10.00 0.83 12.77
C GLY A 178 -9.82 -0.33 11.79
N VAL A 179 -8.58 -0.60 11.37
CA VAL A 179 -8.22 -1.74 10.51
C VAL A 179 -8.57 -3.06 11.20
N THR A 180 -8.25 -3.18 12.50
CA THR A 180 -8.55 -4.38 13.29
C THR A 180 -10.06 -4.59 13.36
N LEU A 181 -10.82 -3.58 13.79
CA LEU A 181 -12.27 -3.67 13.91
C LEU A 181 -12.97 -4.00 12.60
N LYS A 182 -12.63 -3.32 11.49
CA LYS A 182 -13.27 -3.59 10.20
C LYS A 182 -12.92 -4.96 9.68
N GLN A 183 -11.66 -5.39 9.80
CA GLN A 183 -11.28 -6.71 9.31
C GLN A 183 -11.82 -7.83 10.18
N ASP A 184 -12.03 -7.63 11.49
CA ASP A 184 -12.68 -8.62 12.37
C ASP A 184 -14.16 -8.84 11.97
N VAL A 185 -14.85 -7.77 11.55
CA VAL A 185 -16.23 -7.86 11.02
C VAL A 185 -16.27 -8.73 9.75
N TYR A 186 -15.29 -8.57 8.86
CA TYR A 186 -15.21 -9.34 7.61
C TYR A 186 -14.57 -10.73 7.78
N TYR A 187 -13.71 -10.90 8.79
CA TYR A 187 -12.93 -12.11 9.06
C TYR A 187 -13.03 -12.41 10.56
N ARG A 188 -14.01 -13.23 10.96
CA ARG A 188 -14.33 -13.63 12.35
C ARG A 188 -13.23 -14.41 13.11
N SER A 189 -11.93 -14.15 12.90
CA SER A 189 -10.84 -14.99 13.43
C SER A 189 -9.62 -14.24 14.01
N ASN A 190 -9.66 -12.91 14.08
CA ASN A 190 -8.51 -12.10 14.48
C ASN A 190 -8.45 -11.82 15.99
N PHE A 191 -8.51 -12.87 16.81
CA PHE A 191 -8.34 -12.78 18.27
C PHE A 191 -6.97 -12.23 18.72
N PHE A 192 -6.01 -12.05 17.80
CA PHE A 192 -4.66 -11.52 18.06
C PHE A 192 -4.37 -10.18 17.35
N GLY A 193 -5.38 -9.35 17.05
CA GLY A 193 -5.17 -7.97 16.55
C GLY A 193 -4.52 -7.89 15.16
N GLY A 194 -4.88 -8.82 14.28
CA GLY A 194 -4.20 -9.11 13.02
C GLY A 194 -4.95 -8.73 11.75
N GLY A 195 -5.29 -7.45 11.56
CA GLY A 195 -5.72 -6.96 10.25
C GLY A 195 -4.53 -6.71 9.31
N TYR A 196 -4.66 -6.95 8.00
CA TYR A 196 -3.69 -6.54 6.98
C TYR A 196 -3.52 -5.02 7.02
N GLN A 197 -2.36 -4.56 7.49
CA GLN A 197 -2.00 -3.15 7.62
C GLN A 197 -1.27 -2.65 6.37
N PRO A 198 -1.35 -1.36 6.04
CA PRO A 198 -0.51 -0.79 5.00
C PRO A 198 0.94 -0.63 5.50
N VAL A 199 1.86 -0.50 4.55
CA VAL A 199 3.18 0.08 4.78
C VAL A 199 3.03 1.59 4.72
N TYR A 200 3.58 2.31 5.69
CA TYR A 200 3.59 3.77 5.64
C TYR A 200 4.94 4.25 5.14
N PHE A 201 4.96 5.12 4.16
CA PHE A 201 6.17 5.81 3.72
C PHE A 201 6.17 7.19 4.34
N LEU A 202 7.12 7.46 5.23
CA LEU A 202 7.38 8.78 5.78
C LEU A 202 8.32 9.53 4.85
N ILE A 203 7.92 10.73 4.43
CA ILE A 203 8.53 11.45 3.32
C ILE A 203 8.89 12.88 3.75
N GLN A 204 10.11 13.29 3.44
CA GLN A 204 10.61 14.65 3.62
C GLN A 204 11.47 15.07 2.42
N ASP A 205 11.40 16.37 2.12
CA ASP A 205 12.27 17.06 1.17
C ASP A 205 13.63 17.46 1.78
#